data_AF-A0A661RFV7-F1
#
_entry.id   AF-A0A661RFV7-F1
#
_cell.length_a   1.000
_cell.length_b   1.000
_cell.length_c   1.000
_cell.angle_alpha   90.00
_cell.angle_beta   90.00
_cell.angle_gamma   90.00
#
_symmetry.space_group_name_H-M   'P 1'
#
loop_
_entity.id
_entity.type
_entity.pdbx_description
1 polymer ?
#
loop_
_entity_poly.entity_id
_entity_poly.type
_entity_poly.pdbx_seq_one_letter_code
_entity_poly.pdbx_strand_id
1 'polypeptide(L)' 'KYDFDRNVLIFTLREDSGDEMVVEYAGSKPANFDDVNKIVVIGKYAPKKQVFQARQLLVKCPTKYEGRVKGK' A
#
# COMPACT_ATOMS: atom_id res chain seq x y z
N LYS A 1 -9.58 -3.09 -4.97
CA LYS A 1 -10.74 -4.02 -4.85
C LYS A 1 -10.68 -4.72 -3.50
N TYR A 2 -11.79 -4.89 -2.80
CA TYR A 2 -11.84 -5.75 -1.61
C TYR A 2 -12.54 -7.07 -1.96
N ASP A 3 -11.99 -8.17 -1.49
CA ASP A 3 -12.58 -9.51 -1.60
C ASP A 3 -13.13 -9.89 -0.23
N PHE A 4 -14.46 -9.86 -0.09
CA PHE A 4 -15.15 -10.09 1.18
C PHE A 4 -15.13 -11.56 1.61
N ASP A 5 -15.09 -12.49 0.64
CA ASP A 5 -15.05 -13.93 0.93
C ASP A 5 -13.70 -14.33 1.54
N ARG A 6 -12.62 -13.72 1.05
CA ARG A 6 -11.25 -13.98 1.53
C ARG A 6 -10.79 -12.98 2.59
N ASN A 7 -11.54 -11.90 2.82
CA ASN A 7 -11.16 -10.77 3.64
C ASN A 7 -9.79 -10.16 3.21
N VAL A 8 -9.62 -9.98 1.90
CA VAL A 8 -8.36 -9.52 1.28
C VAL A 8 -8.57 -8.21 0.54
N LEU A 9 -7.70 -7.24 0.82
CA LEU A 9 -7.57 -6.03 0.00
C LEU A 9 -6.62 -6.29 -1.17
N ILE A 10 -7.10 -6.10 -2.39
CA ILE A 10 -6.34 -6.26 -3.63
C ILE A 10 -6.13 -4.89 -4.28
N PHE A 11 -4.89 -4.52 -4.53
CA PHE A 11 -4.55 -3.26 -5.19
C PHE A 11 -3.29 -3.42 -6.04
N THR A 12 -3.12 -2.53 -7.03
CA THR A 12 -1.90 -2.46 -7.82
C THR A 12 -0.96 -1.44 -7.19
N LEU A 13 0.26 -1.86 -6.91
CA LEU A 13 1.36 -0.97 -6.52
C LEU A 13 2.14 -0.61 -7.79
N ARG A 14 2.36 0.69 -8.02
CA ARG A 14 3.19 1.18 -9.12
C ARG A 14 4.43 1.85 -8.52
N GLU A 15 5.61 1.51 -9.04
CA GLU A 15 6.86 2.16 -8.69
C GLU A 15 7.11 3.41 -9.55
N ASP A 16 8.03 4.27 -9.10
CA ASP A 16 8.42 5.50 -9.82
C ASP A 16 9.03 5.18 -11.21
N SER A 17 9.57 3.96 -11.41
CA SER A 17 10.06 3.46 -12.71
C SER A 17 8.94 3.17 -13.72
N GLY A 18 7.69 3.03 -13.26
CA GLY A 18 6.54 2.61 -14.05
C GLY A 18 6.17 1.14 -13.92
N ASP A 19 6.98 0.33 -13.24
CA ASP A 19 6.67 -1.08 -12.99
C ASP A 19 5.45 -1.24 -12.08
N GLU A 20 4.63 -2.26 -12.35
CA GLU A 20 3.41 -2.54 -11.60
C GLU A 20 3.42 -3.94 -10.99
N MET A 21 2.88 -4.05 -9.77
CA MET A 21 2.75 -5.30 -9.04
C MET A 21 1.37 -5.39 -8.38
N VAL A 22 0.68 -6.51 -8.58
CA VAL A 22 -0.57 -6.79 -7.87
C VAL A 22 -0.24 -7.24 -6.45
N VAL A 23 -0.85 -6.58 -5.47
CA VAL A 23 -0.69 -6.86 -4.05
C VAL A 23 -2.00 -7.43 -3.48
N GLU A 24 -1.91 -8.56 -2.78
CA GLU A 24 -2.99 -9.14 -1.97
C GLU A 24 -2.66 -8.92 -0.48
N TYR A 25 -3.41 -8.09 0.24
CA TYR A 25 -3.24 -7.84 1.67
C TYR A 25 -4.33 -8.53 2.49
N ALA A 26 -3.93 -9.48 3.34
CA ALA A 26 -4.84 -10.20 4.24
C ALA A 26 -5.15 -9.36 5.49
N GLY A 27 -5.99 -8.34 5.34
CA GLY A 27 -6.40 -7.47 6.43
C GLY A 27 -7.28 -6.31 5.96
N SER A 28 -7.84 -5.60 6.93
CA SER A 28 -8.69 -4.44 6.67
C SER A 28 -7.87 -3.28 6.06
N LYS A 29 -8.47 -2.57 5.10
CA LYS A 29 -7.88 -1.37 4.51
C LYS A 29 -7.53 -0.35 5.62
N PRO A 30 -6.28 0.15 5.70
CA PRO A 30 -5.94 1.21 6.65
C PRO A 30 -6.78 2.47 6.41
N ALA A 31 -7.20 3.15 7.48
CA ALA A 31 -8.11 4.30 7.40
C ALA A 31 -7.60 5.42 6.46
N ASN A 32 -6.29 5.66 6.46
CA ASN A 32 -5.66 6.73 5.69
C ASN A 32 -5.07 6.23 4.35
N PHE A 33 -5.49 5.07 3.85
CA PHE A 33 -4.85 4.45 2.67
C PHE A 33 -5.08 5.25 1.37
N ASP A 34 -6.20 5.98 1.27
CA ASP A 34 -6.50 6.79 0.08
C ASP A 34 -5.77 8.15 0.08
N ASP A 35 -5.38 8.64 1.26
CA ASP A 35 -4.79 9.98 1.44
C ASP A 35 -3.24 9.97 1.42
N VAL A 36 -2.62 8.87 1.03
CA VAL A 36 -1.17 8.69 1.09
C VAL A 36 -0.54 8.39 -0.27
N ASN A 37 0.54 9.10 -0.55
CA ASN A 37 1.25 9.00 -1.83
C ASN A 37 2.27 7.85 -1.84
N LYS A 38 2.73 7.42 -0.66
CA LYS A 38 3.75 6.37 -0.53
C LYS A 38 3.38 5.38 0.57
N ILE A 39 3.42 4.10 0.21
CA ILE A 39 3.16 2.98 1.11
C ILE A 39 4.31 1.98 0.99
N VAL A 40 4.62 1.30 2.09
CA VAL A 40 5.56 0.18 2.11
C VAL A 40 4.78 -1.10 2.37
N VAL A 41 4.95 -2.06 1.47
CA VAL A 41 4.27 -3.35 1.51
C VAL A 41 5.27 -4.41 1.99
N ILE A 42 4.93 -5.15 3.06
CA ILE A 42 5.79 -6.18 3.63
C ILE A 42 5.08 -7.54 3.50
N GLY A 43 5.77 -8.51 2.90
CA GLY A 43 5.13 -9.77 2.54
C GLY A 43 6.05 -10.73 1.81
N LYS A 44 5.44 -11.64 1.04
CA LYS A 44 6.12 -12.64 0.21
C LYS A 44 5.57 -12.59 -1.21
N TYR A 45 6.44 -12.74 -2.20
CA TYR A 45 6.02 -12.90 -3.59
C TYR A 45 5.54 -14.33 -3.85
N ALA A 46 4.37 -14.49 -4.48
CA ALA A 46 3.77 -15.77 -4.83
C ALA A 46 3.87 -16.00 -6.35
N PRO A 47 4.95 -16.64 -6.86
CA PRO A 47 5.23 -16.71 -8.28
C PRO A 47 4.17 -17.45 -9.09
N LYS A 48 3.49 -18.44 -8.49
CA LYS A 48 2.40 -19.19 -9.15
C LYS A 48 1.20 -18.31 -9.53
N LYS A 49 0.97 -17.23 -8.78
CA LYS A 49 -0.15 -16.30 -8.97
C LYS A 49 0.30 -14.94 -9.52
N GLN A 50 1.60 -14.71 -9.58
CA GLN A 50 2.20 -13.41 -9.92
C GLN A 50 1.65 -12.26 -9.06
N VAL A 51 1.44 -12.53 -7.77
CA VAL A 51 0.98 -11.52 -6.80
C VAL A 51 1.94 -11.44 -5.62
N PHE A 52 2.03 -10.25 -5.03
CA PHE A 52 2.71 -10.04 -3.77
C PHE A 52 1.73 -10.17 -2.61
N GLN A 53 1.90 -11.20 -1.78
CA GLN A 53 1.06 -11.43 -0.61
C GLN A 53 1.59 -10.63 0.57
N ALA A 54 0.91 -9.52 0.85
CA ALA A 54 1.22 -8.62 1.95
C ALA A 54 0.63 -9.12 3.26
N ARG A 55 1.46 -9.13 4.31
CA ARG A 55 1.04 -9.36 5.70
C ARG A 55 0.98 -8.07 6.52
N GLN A 56 1.62 -7.00 6.02
CA GLN A 56 1.67 -5.72 6.70
C GLN A 56 1.81 -4.59 5.69
N LEU A 57 1.07 -3.50 5.92
CA LEU A 57 1.15 -2.25 5.17
C LEU A 57 1.62 -1.15 6.12
N LEU A 58 2.68 -0.44 5.73
CA LEU A 58 3.16 0.74 6.43
C LEU A 58 2.85 1.96 5.57
N VAL A 59 1.92 2.78 6.06
CA VAL A 59 1.53 4.02 5.42
C VAL A 59 2.42 5.15 5.91
N LYS A 60 3.07 5.89 5.00
CA LYS A 60 3.84 7.08 5.36
C LYS A 60 2.90 8.29 5.28
N CYS A 61 2.51 8.84 6.44
CA CYS A 61 1.79 10.11 6.46
C CYS A 61 2.74 11.26 6.06
N PRO A 62 2.33 12.18 5.17
CA PRO A 62 3.15 13.34 4.78
C PRO A 62 3.32 14.36 5.93
N THR A 63 2.41 14.32 6.91
CA THR A 63 2.21 15.37 7.93
C THR A 63 3.34 15.54 8.94
N LYS A 64 4.36 14.66 8.98
CA LYS A 64 5.48 14.84 9.92
C LYS A 64 6.48 15.92 9.50
N TYR A 65 6.55 16.28 8.21
CA TYR A 65 7.54 17.24 7.69
C TYR A 65 6.93 18.43 6.92
N GLU A 66 5.67 18.36 6.49
CA GLU A 66 5.03 19.47 5.77
C GLU A 66 4.61 20.65 6.68
N GLY A 67 4.70 20.51 8.01
CA GLY A 67 4.30 21.54 8.97
C GLY A 67 5.31 22.67 9.22
N ARG A 68 6.44 22.74 8.51
CA ARG A 68 7.50 23.74 8.82
C ARG A 68 8.13 24.38 7.58
N VAL A 69 7.34 24.93 6.67
CA VAL A 69 7.80 25.98 5.73
C VAL A 69 6.70 27.02 5.56
N LYS A 70 6.50 27.84 6.60
CA LYS A 70 5.85 29.14 6.46
C LYS A 70 6.58 30.15 7.35
N GLY A 71 7.86 30.36 7.05
CA GLY A 71 8.59 31.54 7.50
C GLY A 71 8.24 32.68 6.56
N LYS A 72 7.56 33.70 7.09
CA LYS A 72 7.44 35.02 6.48
C LYS A 72 8.81 35.70 6.40
#